data_AF-A0A235FBA3-F1
#
_entry.id   AF-A0A235FBA3-F1
#
_cell.length_a   1.000
_cell.length_b   1.000
_cell.length_c   1.000
_cell.angle_alpha   90.00
_cell.angle_beta   90.00
_cell.angle_gamma   90.00
#
_symmetry.space_group_name_H-M   'P 1'
#
loop_
_entity.id
_entity.type
_entity.pdbx_description
1 polymer ?
#
loop_
_entity_poly.entity_id
_entity_poly.type
_entity_poly.pdbx_seq_one_letter_code
_entity_poly.pdbx_strand_id
1 'polypeptide(L)'
;MPKVNTKATRKAVEQALETYRDYLVTLPVTSMPTITTSYSIIPPTNTNTFSSKTEDAAIERADYEMARNQYMEQIHQAVNSLKHDERYIIFHKYMQDIKGYDPDIWLELGISKTKYYELTFKAMLRLAFSLKIEVYMKRNEVRSA
;
A
#
# COMPACT_ATOMS: atom_id res chain seq x y z
N MET A 1 15.50 -25.92 3.28
CA MET A 1 14.61 -24.81 2.85
C MET A 1 15.22 -23.48 3.30
N PRO A 2 15.15 -22.41 2.50
CA PRO A 2 15.64 -21.10 2.91
C PRO A 2 14.84 -20.59 4.12
N LYS A 3 15.53 -20.10 5.16
CA LYS A 3 14.89 -19.57 6.37
C LYS A 3 14.42 -18.14 6.10
N VAL A 4 13.15 -17.86 6.36
CA VAL A 4 12.60 -16.50 6.23
C VAL A 4 13.15 -15.62 7.34
N ASN A 5 13.65 -14.44 6.97
CA ASN A 5 14.01 -13.39 7.92
C ASN A 5 12.73 -12.70 8.38
N THR A 6 12.21 -13.12 9.53
CA THR A 6 10.93 -12.63 10.07
C THR A 6 10.95 -11.14 10.38
N LYS A 7 12.08 -10.60 10.87
CA LYS A 7 12.23 -9.16 11.16
C LYS A 7 12.22 -8.33 9.89
N ALA A 8 13.01 -8.71 8.89
CA ALA A 8 13.08 -8.00 7.62
C ALA A 8 11.75 -8.09 6.86
N THR A 9 11.14 -9.28 6.85
CA THR A 9 9.83 -9.52 6.21
C THR A 9 8.75 -8.67 6.86
N ARG A 10 8.71 -8.61 8.20
CA ARG A 10 7.75 -7.75 8.92
C ARG A 10 7.92 -6.29 8.53
N LYS A 11 9.15 -5.79 8.46
CA LYS A 11 9.43 -4.40 8.04
C LYS A 11 8.94 -4.12 6.62
N ALA A 12 9.13 -5.06 5.69
CA ALA A 12 8.65 -4.91 4.32
C ALA A 12 7.11 -4.82 4.25
N VAL A 13 6.41 -5.64 5.05
CA VAL A 13 4.94 -5.58 5.15
C VAL A 13 4.48 -4.26 5.77
N GLU A 14 5.14 -3.80 6.83
CA GLU A 14 4.83 -2.53 7.48
C GLU A 14 4.99 -1.35 6.49
N GLN A 15 6.04 -1.36 5.67
CA GLN A 15 6.25 -0.37 4.60
C GLN A 15 5.15 -0.41 3.55
N ALA A 16 4.74 -1.61 3.11
CA ALA A 16 3.64 -1.74 2.14
C ALA A 16 2.32 -1.18 2.69
N LEU A 17 2.01 -1.47 3.95
CA LEU A 17 0.82 -0.93 4.62
C LEU A 17 0.90 0.58 4.85
N GLU A 18 2.10 1.13 5.05
CA GLU A 18 2.33 2.57 5.14
C GLU A 18 2.08 3.26 3.80
N THR A 19 2.62 2.72 2.70
CA THR A 19 2.32 3.22 1.35
C THR A 19 0.83 3.15 1.01
N TYR A 20 0.16 2.07 1.42
CA TYR A 20 -1.30 1.96 1.30
C TYR A 20 -2.03 3.10 2.02
N ARG A 21 -1.55 3.48 3.21
CA ARG A 21 -2.12 4.55 4.02
C ARG A 21 -1.86 5.93 3.42
N ASP A 22 -0.68 6.14 2.86
CA ASP A 22 -0.38 7.37 2.11
C ASP A 22 -1.35 7.54 0.95
N TYR A 23 -1.67 6.45 0.24
CA TYR A 23 -2.67 6.48 -0.82
C TYR A 23 -4.10 6.69 -0.32
N LEU A 24 -4.45 6.28 0.91
CA LEU A 24 -5.75 6.58 1.51
C LEU A 24 -5.92 8.08 1.81
N VAL A 25 -4.88 8.73 2.34
CA VAL A 25 -4.89 10.17 2.67
C VAL A 25 -4.82 11.04 1.42
N THR A 26 -4.11 10.56 0.40
CA THR A 26 -4.03 11.24 -0.91
C THR A 26 -5.36 11.04 -1.64
N LEU A 27 -6.36 11.85 -1.29
CA LEU A 27 -7.63 11.97 -2.00
C LEU A 27 -7.37 12.14 -3.50
N PRO A 28 -8.08 11.44 -4.40
CA PRO A 28 -8.02 11.75 -5.82
C PRO A 28 -8.48 13.19 -5.98
N VAL A 29 -7.59 14.06 -6.45
CA VAL A 29 -7.96 15.40 -6.86
C VAL A 29 -8.93 15.20 -8.01
N THR A 30 -10.23 15.37 -7.75
CA THR A 30 -11.24 15.53 -8.79
C THR A 30 -10.90 16.81 -9.54
N SER A 31 -9.92 16.72 -10.44
CA SER A 31 -9.39 17.83 -11.18
C SER A 31 -10.36 18.12 -12.32
N MET A 32 -11.32 19.00 -12.08
CA MET A 32 -11.85 19.80 -13.18
C MET A 32 -10.65 20.55 -13.76
N PRO A 33 -10.24 20.31 -15.02
CA PRO A 33 -9.19 21.11 -15.62
C PRO A 33 -9.69 22.56 -15.68
N THR A 34 -9.06 23.47 -14.94
CA THR A 34 -9.27 24.90 -15.15
C THR A 34 -8.64 25.24 -16.50
N ILE A 35 -9.45 25.21 -17.55
CA ILE A 35 -9.01 25.57 -18.90
C ILE A 35 -8.87 27.10 -18.94
N THR A 36 -7.75 27.64 -18.48
CA THR A 36 -7.37 29.02 -18.75
C THR A 36 -6.76 29.07 -20.14
N THR A 37 -7.60 29.24 -21.16
CA THR A 37 -7.17 29.49 -22.54
C THR A 37 -6.34 30.78 -22.58
N SER A 38 -5.03 30.66 -22.82
CA SER A 38 -4.19 31.81 -23.17
C SER A 38 -4.39 32.14 -24.65
N TYR A 39 -5.18 33.17 -24.94
CA TYR A 39 -5.34 33.67 -26.31
C TYR A 39 -4.08 34.44 -26.72
N SER A 40 -3.24 33.82 -27.56
CA SER A 40 -2.17 34.52 -28.28
C SER A 40 -2.70 35.03 -29.62
N ILE A 41 -2.47 36.30 -29.91
CA ILE A 41 -2.84 36.96 -31.19
C ILE A 41 -1.88 36.55 -32.33
N ILE A 42 -0.76 35.90 -31.98
CA ILE A 42 0.24 35.43 -32.93
C ILE A 42 -0.11 33.98 -33.30
N PRO A 43 -0.36 33.64 -34.58
CA PRO A 43 -0.63 32.28 -34.98
C PRO A 43 0.60 31.41 -34.69
N PRO A 44 0.45 30.27 -33.98
CA PRO A 44 1.56 29.36 -33.75
C PRO A 44 2.01 28.76 -35.09
N THR A 45 3.31 28.85 -35.37
CA THR A 45 3.94 28.15 -36.49
C THR A 45 3.74 26.65 -36.28
N ASN A 46 2.94 26.01 -37.13
CA ASN A 46 2.66 24.57 -37.07
C ASN A 46 3.90 23.75 -37.50
N THR A 47 4.85 23.55 -36.60
CA THR A 47 5.77 22.42 -36.67
C THR A 47 5.03 21.18 -36.17
N ASN A 48 4.99 20.12 -36.98
CA ASN A 48 4.12 18.94 -36.90
C ASN A 48 4.35 17.99 -35.68
N THR A 49 4.71 18.54 -34.53
CA THR A 49 4.93 17.83 -33.27
C THR A 49 4.08 18.50 -32.19
N PHE A 50 2.77 18.21 -32.24
CA PHE A 50 1.83 18.67 -31.23
C PHE A 50 1.88 17.70 -30.04
N SER A 51 2.80 17.95 -29.10
CA SER A 51 2.76 17.37 -27.76
C SER A 51 2.29 18.46 -26.80
N SER A 52 0.98 18.50 -26.55
CA SER A 52 0.44 19.44 -25.58
C SER A 52 0.89 18.99 -24.19
N LYS A 53 1.66 19.82 -23.49
CA LYS A 53 2.09 19.54 -22.10
C LYS A 53 0.92 19.24 -21.16
N THR A 54 -0.28 19.68 -21.53
CA THR A 54 -1.54 19.38 -20.84
C THR A 54 -2.02 17.95 -21.10
N GLU A 55 -1.86 17.43 -22.31
CA GLU A 55 -2.20 16.05 -22.68
C GLU A 55 -1.24 15.06 -22.02
N ASP A 56 0.08 15.30 -22.11
CA ASP A 56 1.10 14.46 -21.46
C ASP A 56 0.87 14.37 -19.94
N ALA A 57 0.58 15.51 -19.30
CA ALA A 57 0.31 15.55 -17.86
C ALA A 57 -1.05 14.94 -17.48
N ALA A 58 -2.00 14.84 -18.41
CA ALA A 58 -3.25 14.10 -18.18
C ALA A 58 -3.02 12.59 -18.24
N ILE A 59 -2.20 12.13 -19.18
CA ILE A 59 -1.84 10.71 -19.33
C ILE A 59 -1.07 10.21 -18.11
N GLU A 60 -0.02 10.93 -17.68
CA GLU A 60 0.78 10.54 -16.49
C GLU A 60 -0.08 10.41 -15.22
N ARG A 61 -1.07 11.30 -15.05
CA ARG A 61 -2.01 11.25 -13.92
C ARG A 61 -2.93 10.04 -13.99
N ALA A 62 -3.46 9.72 -15.17
CA ALA A 62 -4.33 8.56 -15.36
C ALA A 62 -3.58 7.26 -15.05
N ASP A 63 -2.34 7.13 -15.52
CA ASP A 63 -1.48 5.98 -15.23
C ASP A 63 -1.20 5.83 -13.72
N TYR A 64 -0.95 6.96 -13.03
CA TYR A 64 -0.75 6.97 -11.58
C TYR A 64 -2.01 6.51 -10.82
N GLU A 65 -3.19 7.00 -11.20
CA GLU A 65 -4.46 6.60 -10.59
C GLU A 65 -4.75 5.11 -10.81
N MET A 66 -4.47 4.60 -12.00
CA MET A 66 -4.59 3.17 -12.31
C MET A 66 -3.66 2.33 -11.45
N ALA A 67 -2.37 2.69 -11.36
CA ALA A 67 -1.40 1.98 -10.54
C ALA A 67 -1.78 2.00 -9.04
N ARG A 68 -2.26 3.15 -8.54
CA ARG A 68 -2.77 3.30 -7.17
C ARG A 68 -3.95 2.37 -6.91
N ASN A 69 -4.94 2.35 -7.80
CA ASN A 69 -6.13 1.51 -7.63
C ASN A 69 -5.78 0.02 -7.66
N GLN A 70 -4.90 -0.40 -8.57
CA GLN A 70 -4.39 -1.77 -8.62
C GLN A 70 -3.65 -2.14 -7.33
N TYR A 71 -2.82 -1.25 -6.80
CA TYR A 71 -2.11 -1.48 -5.55
C TYR A 71 -3.08 -1.63 -4.36
N MET A 72 -4.08 -0.74 -4.26
CA MET A 72 -5.11 -0.83 -3.22
C MET A 72 -5.89 -2.15 -3.30
N GLU A 73 -6.27 -2.56 -4.50
CA GLU A 73 -7.00 -3.80 -4.71
C GLU A 73 -6.17 -5.03 -4.35
N GLN A 74 -4.87 -5.05 -4.68
CA GLN A 74 -3.95 -6.11 -4.26
C GLN A 74 -3.87 -6.23 -2.73
N ILE A 75 -3.76 -5.10 -2.02
CA ILE A 75 -3.76 -5.09 -0.55
C ILE A 75 -5.09 -5.61 0.00
N HIS A 76 -6.23 -5.18 -0.56
CA HIS A 76 -7.55 -5.64 -0.14
C HIS A 76 -7.72 -7.14 -0.33
N GLN A 77 -7.30 -7.67 -1.48
CA GLN A 77 -7.32 -9.11 -1.76
C GLN A 77 -6.40 -9.88 -0.80
N ALA A 78 -5.20 -9.35 -0.51
CA ALA A 78 -4.27 -9.96 0.43
C ALA A 78 -4.82 -9.97 1.87
N VAL A 79 -5.47 -8.90 2.32
CA VAL A 79 -6.11 -8.85 3.64
C VAL A 79 -7.34 -9.77 3.69
N ASN A 80 -8.08 -9.88 2.60
CA ASN A 80 -9.21 -10.81 2.49
C ASN A 80 -8.81 -12.29 2.47
N SER A 81 -7.54 -12.61 2.20
CA SER A 81 -7.03 -13.99 2.31
C SER A 81 -6.80 -14.41 3.77
N LEU A 82 -6.71 -13.45 4.70
CA LEU A 82 -6.47 -13.71 6.12
C LEU A 82 -7.70 -14.33 6.81
N LYS A 83 -7.42 -15.06 7.91
CA LYS A 83 -8.45 -15.56 8.83
C LYS A 83 -9.22 -14.41 9.45
N HIS A 84 -10.44 -14.68 9.92
CA HIS A 84 -11.33 -13.66 10.48
C HIS A 84 -10.66 -12.80 11.57
N ASP A 85 -10.12 -13.42 12.63
CA ASP A 85 -9.46 -12.71 13.73
C ASP A 85 -8.22 -11.90 13.27
N GLU A 86 -7.43 -12.48 12.36
CA GLU A 86 -6.22 -11.84 11.82
C GLU A 86 -6.57 -10.62 10.96
N ARG A 87 -7.62 -10.75 10.14
CA ARG A 87 -8.16 -9.68 9.31
C ARG A 87 -8.69 -8.55 10.18
N TYR A 88 -9.41 -8.87 11.26
CA TYR A 88 -9.92 -7.87 12.19
C TYR A 88 -8.78 -7.02 12.75
N ILE A 89 -7.70 -7.67 13.22
CA ILE A 89 -6.52 -6.99 13.77
C ILE A 89 -5.88 -6.07 12.72
N ILE A 90 -5.61 -6.58 11.51
CA ILE A 90 -4.96 -5.78 10.47
C ILE A 90 -5.84 -4.61 10.01
N PHE A 91 -7.14 -4.84 9.86
CA PHE A 91 -8.09 -3.82 9.43
C PHE A 91 -8.15 -2.65 10.41
N HIS A 92 -8.38 -2.93 11.69
CA HIS A 92 -8.49 -1.89 12.74
C HIS A 92 -7.16 -1.17 12.99
N LYS A 93 -6.04 -1.88 12.84
CA LYS A 93 -4.72 -1.31 13.09
C LYS A 93 -4.21 -0.44 11.94
N TYR A 94 -4.39 -0.87 10.69
CA TYR A 94 -3.71 -0.27 9.53
C TYR A 94 -4.65 0.34 8.49
N MET A 95 -5.83 -0.23 8.28
CA MET A 95 -6.71 0.17 7.16
C MET A 95 -7.72 1.26 7.51
N GLN A 96 -7.96 1.48 8.80
CA GLN A 96 -8.77 2.61 9.25
C GLN A 96 -8.01 3.93 9.12
N ASP A 97 -8.79 5.00 8.93
CA ASP A 97 -8.28 6.37 8.81
C ASP A 97 -7.51 6.80 10.06
N ILE A 98 -7.97 6.39 11.24
CA ILE A 98 -7.28 6.55 12.52
C ILE A 98 -6.54 5.25 12.85
N LYS A 99 -5.27 5.35 13.30
CA LYS A 99 -4.54 4.16 13.78
C LYS A 99 -5.23 3.64 15.03
N GLY A 100 -5.75 2.41 14.98
CA GLY A 100 -6.33 1.75 16.14
C GLY A 100 -5.30 1.55 17.26
N TYR A 101 -5.74 1.72 18.50
CA TYR A 101 -4.91 1.49 19.68
C TYR A 101 -4.87 0.00 20.02
N ASP A 102 -3.66 -0.55 20.16
CA ASP A 102 -3.44 -1.99 20.38
C ASP A 102 -4.31 -2.57 21.53
N PRO A 103 -4.39 -1.91 22.71
CA PRO A 103 -5.28 -2.32 23.79
C PRO A 103 -6.76 -2.39 23.47
N ASP A 104 -7.27 -1.47 22.67
CA ASP A 104 -8.70 -1.43 22.33
C ASP A 104 -9.04 -2.62 21.42
N ILE A 105 -8.17 -2.90 20.46
CA ILE A 105 -8.36 -4.00 19.49
C ILE A 105 -8.43 -5.36 20.19
N TRP A 106 -7.51 -5.66 21.11
CA TRP A 106 -7.55 -6.97 21.79
C TRP A 106 -8.65 -7.07 22.85
N LEU A 107 -9.10 -5.93 23.40
CA LEU A 107 -10.23 -5.87 24.32
C LEU A 107 -11.54 -6.17 23.58
N GLU A 108 -11.74 -5.56 22.41
CA GLU A 108 -12.89 -5.81 21.53
C GLU A 108 -12.96 -7.28 21.06
N LEU A 109 -11.82 -7.86 20.71
CA LEU A 109 -11.72 -9.28 20.33
C LEU A 109 -11.87 -10.25 21.52
N GLY A 110 -11.81 -9.75 22.76
CA GLY A 110 -11.85 -10.60 23.96
C GLY A 110 -10.66 -11.56 24.08
N ILE A 111 -9.47 -11.18 23.59
CA ILE A 111 -8.27 -12.02 23.60
C ILE A 111 -7.19 -11.49 24.54
N SER A 112 -6.33 -12.39 25.02
CA SER A 112 -5.17 -11.99 25.83
C SER A 112 -4.13 -11.26 24.97
N LYS A 113 -3.36 -10.37 25.62
CA LYS A 113 -2.24 -9.63 25.01
C LYS A 113 -1.26 -10.56 24.28
N THR A 114 -0.93 -11.71 24.86
CA THR A 114 -0.03 -12.68 24.24
C THR A 114 -0.62 -13.24 22.94
N LYS A 115 -1.89 -13.66 22.98
CA LYS A 115 -2.60 -14.18 21.80
C LYS A 115 -2.70 -13.13 20.69
N TYR A 116 -2.91 -11.87 21.05
CA TYR A 116 -2.92 -10.76 20.09
C TYR A 116 -1.61 -10.64 19.30
N TYR A 117 -0.45 -10.63 19.98
CA TYR A 117 0.84 -10.50 19.29
C TYR A 117 1.17 -11.75 18.45
N GLU A 118 0.75 -12.93 18.89
CA GLU A 118 0.89 -14.16 18.08
C GLU A 118 0.04 -14.10 16.81
N LEU A 119 -1.22 -13.67 16.91
CA LEU A 119 -2.10 -13.51 15.75
C LEU A 119 -1.58 -12.41 14.82
N THR A 120 -1.12 -11.29 15.37
CA THR A 120 -0.51 -10.20 14.60
C THR A 120 0.71 -10.71 13.83
N PHE A 121 1.57 -11.49 14.47
CA PHE A 121 2.75 -12.08 13.82
C PHE A 121 2.35 -13.05 12.69
N LYS A 122 1.37 -13.92 12.93
CA LYS A 122 0.84 -14.85 11.92
C LYS A 122 0.20 -14.10 10.74
N ALA A 123 -0.56 -13.05 11.01
CA ALA A 123 -1.19 -12.20 10.01
C ALA A 123 -0.14 -11.52 9.12
N MET A 124 0.88 -10.89 9.72
CA MET A 124 1.98 -10.25 8.99
C MET A 124 2.73 -11.24 8.09
N LEU A 125 2.99 -12.45 8.58
CA LEU A 125 3.67 -13.46 7.79
C LEU A 125 2.81 -13.95 6.62
N ARG A 126 1.50 -14.14 6.83
CA ARG A 126 0.56 -14.49 5.75
C ARG A 126 0.40 -13.40 4.71
N LEU A 127 0.38 -12.14 5.13
CA LEU A 127 0.38 -11.00 4.23
C LEU A 127 1.65 -10.96 3.39
N ALA A 128 2.82 -11.18 4.01
CA ALA A 128 4.08 -11.21 3.29
C ALA A 128 4.06 -12.23 2.15
N PHE A 129 3.58 -13.44 2.41
CA PHE A 129 3.46 -14.48 1.39
C PHE A 129 2.40 -14.18 0.34
N SER A 130 1.28 -13.57 0.73
CA SER A 130 0.21 -13.19 -0.22
C SER A 130 0.70 -12.11 -1.19
N LEU A 131 1.46 -11.14 -0.69
CA LEU A 131 2.05 -10.05 -1.48
C LEU A 131 3.39 -10.41 -2.12
N LYS A 132 3.95 -11.60 -1.82
CA LYS A 132 5.26 -12.07 -2.30
C LYS A 132 6.42 -11.12 -1.95
N ILE A 133 6.39 -10.56 -0.74
CA ILE A 133 7.40 -9.61 -0.22
C ILE A 133 8.28 -10.22 0.88
N GLU A 134 8.31 -11.55 0.98
CA GLU A 134 9.11 -12.23 1.99
C GLU A 134 10.62 -12.11 1.73
N VAL A 135 11.38 -11.84 2.78
CA VAL A 135 12.84 -11.69 2.72
C VAL A 135 13.50 -12.94 3.30
N TYR A 136 14.29 -13.64 2.49
CA TYR A 136 15.02 -14.84 2.92
C TYR A 136 16.39 -14.49 3.50
N MET A 137 16.82 -15.22 4.53
CA MET A 137 18.17 -15.12 5.07
C MET A 137 19.19 -15.55 4.02
N LYS A 138 20.28 -14.79 3.88
CA LYS A 138 21.38 -15.17 2.98
C LYS A 138 22.09 -16.39 3.56
N ARG A 139 22.52 -17.30 2.67
CA ARG A 139 23.16 -18.59 3.02
C ARG A 139 24.40 -18.44 3.93
N ASN A 140 25.03 -17.26 3.95
CA ASN A 140 26.24 -16.99 4.73
C ASN A 140 25.98 -16.73 6.22
N GLU A 141 24.77 -16.30 6.61
CA GLU A 141 24.43 -16.00 8.02
C GLU A 141 23.99 -17.25 8.80
N VAL A 142 23.57 -18.30 8.09
CA VAL A 142 23.08 -19.56 8.70
C VAL A 142 24.22 -20.38 9.34
N ARG A 143 25.47 -20.11 8.96
CA ARG A 143 26.65 -20.82 9.46
C ARG A 143 27.21 -20.25 10.77
N SER A 144 26.72 -19.09 11.20
CA SER A 144 27.28 -18.31 12.31
C SER A 144 26.43 -18.33 13.59
N ALA A 145 25.34 -19.10 13.61
CA ALA A 145 24.35 -19.14 14.67
C ALA A 145 24.09 -20.57 15.16
#